data_AF-A0A7R9IW71-F1
#
_entry.id   AF-A0A7R9IW71-F1
#
_cell.length_a   1.000
_cell.length_b   1.000
_cell.length_c   1.000
_cell.angle_alpha   90.00
_cell.angle_beta   90.00
_cell.angle_gamma   90.00
#
_symmetry.space_group_name_H-M   'P 1'
#
loop_
_entity.id
_entity.type
_entity.pdbx_description
1 polymer ?
#
loop_
_entity_poly.entity_id
_entity_poly.type
_entity_poly.pdbx_seq_one_letter_code
_entity_poly.pdbx_strand_id
1 'polypeptide(L)'
;EHLIRWGWPEDVWFHVDKLSSAHVYLRLLPGQTIHDIPKEVLDDAAQLVKANSIQGNKMNDIDVVYTMWSNLKKTDGMEAGQVYKMRVAKRINEIVNRLNKTKREGQPDLQAEREEHDRKEREINKRLMREQKEREKEEERRKKEEAELRSYTTLMKAENMSSNKCTDGNDSDDFM
;
A
#
# COMPACT_ATOMS: atom_id res chain seq x y z
N GLU A 1 -7.10 -13.75 -22.01
CA GLU A 1 -6.91 -14.09 -20.58
C GLU A 1 -5.49 -13.88 -20.05
N HIS A 2 -4.49 -13.60 -20.89
CA HIS A 2 -3.12 -13.27 -20.45
C HIS A 2 -3.04 -12.03 -19.52
N LEU A 3 -3.92 -11.05 -19.71
CA LEU A 3 -3.99 -9.84 -18.88
C LEU A 3 -4.42 -10.14 -17.42
N ILE A 4 -5.30 -11.13 -17.22
CA ILE A 4 -5.68 -11.58 -15.87
C ILE A 4 -4.50 -12.27 -15.20
N ARG A 5 -3.60 -12.91 -15.95
CA ARG A 5 -2.48 -13.67 -15.38
C ARG A 5 -1.38 -12.77 -14.82
N TRP A 6 -1.15 -11.63 -15.45
CA TRP A 6 -0.04 -10.71 -15.14
C TRP A 6 -0.51 -9.32 -14.66
N GLY A 7 -1.81 -9.15 -14.38
CA GLY A 7 -2.36 -7.91 -13.82
C GLY A 7 -1.76 -7.58 -12.45
N TRP A 8 -1.69 -6.31 -12.09
CA TRP A 8 -1.04 -5.83 -10.86
C TRP A 8 -1.99 -5.88 -9.67
N PRO A 9 -1.48 -6.00 -8.42
CA PRO A 9 -2.35 -6.02 -7.24
C PRO A 9 -3.16 -4.73 -7.05
N GLU A 10 -2.66 -3.59 -7.56
CA GLU A 10 -3.37 -2.29 -7.55
C GLU A 10 -4.35 -2.10 -8.72
N ASP A 11 -4.43 -3.03 -9.67
CA ASP A 11 -5.34 -2.90 -10.80
C ASP A 11 -6.79 -3.18 -10.35
N VAL A 12 -7.71 -2.29 -10.70
CA VAL A 12 -9.16 -2.49 -10.51
C VAL A 12 -9.75 -3.06 -11.78
N TRP A 13 -10.41 -4.20 -11.66
CA TRP A 13 -11.08 -4.89 -12.75
C TRP A 13 -12.55 -4.49 -12.84
N PHE A 14 -13.04 -4.26 -14.06
CA PHE A 14 -14.44 -3.95 -14.34
C PHE A 14 -15.03 -4.92 -15.36
N HIS A 15 -16.31 -5.26 -15.16
CA HIS A 15 -17.08 -6.14 -16.04
C HIS A 15 -18.59 -5.92 -15.88
N VAL A 16 -19.38 -6.23 -16.90
CA VAL A 16 -20.86 -6.18 -16.80
C VAL A 16 -21.40 -7.41 -16.07
N ASP A 17 -22.27 -7.23 -15.08
CA ASP A 17 -22.91 -8.37 -14.40
C ASP A 17 -23.69 -9.24 -15.39
N LYS A 18 -23.45 -10.56 -15.34
CA LYS A 18 -24.18 -11.61 -16.09
C LYS A 18 -24.14 -11.52 -17.63
N LEU A 19 -23.44 -10.56 -18.21
CA LEU A 19 -23.34 -10.39 -19.67
C LEU A 19 -21.91 -10.50 -20.14
N SER A 20 -21.72 -11.01 -21.36
CA SER A 20 -20.41 -10.99 -22.00
C SER A 20 -20.00 -9.55 -22.30
N SER A 21 -18.89 -9.11 -21.70
CA SER A 21 -18.34 -7.77 -21.89
C SER A 21 -16.82 -7.80 -21.93
N ALA A 22 -16.22 -6.74 -22.48
CA ALA A 22 -14.78 -6.56 -22.38
C ALA A 22 -14.36 -6.34 -20.91
N HIS A 23 -13.22 -6.91 -20.53
CA HIS A 23 -12.59 -6.61 -19.26
C HIS A 23 -11.81 -5.30 -19.37
N VAL A 24 -12.15 -4.33 -18.52
CA VAL A 24 -11.43 -3.06 -18.40
C VAL A 24 -10.66 -3.07 -17.09
N TYR A 25 -9.42 -2.59 -17.13
CA TYR A 25 -8.56 -2.46 -15.95
C TYR A 25 -8.21 -0.99 -15.75
N LEU A 26 -8.34 -0.52 -14.51
CA LEU A 26 -7.87 0.79 -14.09
C LEU A 26 -6.68 0.58 -13.16
N ARG A 27 -5.50 1.08 -13.56
CA ARG A 27 -4.30 1.02 -12.73
C ARG A 27 -4.28 2.16 -11.74
N LEU A 28 -4.29 1.86 -10.45
CA LEU A 28 -4.20 2.86 -9.39
C LEU A 28 -2.74 3.20 -9.07
N LEU A 29 -2.53 4.35 -8.43
CA LEU A 29 -1.24 4.69 -7.87
C LEU A 29 -0.94 3.84 -6.63
N PRO A 30 0.34 3.56 -6.31
CA PRO A 30 0.69 2.80 -5.12
C PRO A 30 0.08 3.42 -3.86
N GLY A 31 -0.65 2.62 -3.09
CA GLY A 31 -1.30 3.04 -1.84
C GLY A 31 -2.70 3.65 -1.99
N GLN A 32 -3.24 3.80 -3.21
CA GLN A 32 -4.63 4.18 -3.41
C GLN A 32 -5.57 2.98 -3.25
N THR A 33 -6.74 3.22 -2.68
CA THR A 33 -7.81 2.23 -2.53
C THR A 33 -8.94 2.49 -3.53
N ILE A 34 -9.85 1.52 -3.67
CA ILE A 34 -11.06 1.67 -4.53
C ILE A 34 -11.89 2.91 -4.14
N HIS A 35 -11.87 3.30 -2.87
CA HIS A 35 -12.64 4.44 -2.36
C HIS A 35 -12.04 5.80 -2.73
N ASP A 36 -10.75 5.84 -3.07
CA ASP A 36 -10.05 7.08 -3.44
C ASP A 36 -10.28 7.46 -4.91
N ILE A 37 -10.93 6.58 -5.70
CA ILE A 37 -11.15 6.78 -7.12
C ILE A 37 -12.27 7.82 -7.31
N PRO A 38 -12.03 8.92 -8.05
CA PRO A 38 -13.07 9.88 -8.37
C PRO A 38 -14.25 9.20 -9.08
N LYS A 39 -15.47 9.56 -8.68
CA LYS A 39 -16.69 9.00 -9.27
C LYS A 39 -16.75 9.19 -10.79
N GLU A 40 -16.20 10.28 -11.31
CA GLU A 40 -16.12 10.53 -12.76
C GLU A 40 -15.31 9.46 -13.50
N VAL A 41 -14.20 9.00 -12.90
CA VAL A 41 -13.35 7.96 -13.49
C VAL A 41 -14.06 6.59 -13.44
N LEU A 42 -14.80 6.31 -12.36
CA LEU A 42 -15.62 5.10 -12.26
C LEU A 42 -16.75 5.10 -13.29
N ASP A 43 -17.44 6.22 -13.46
CA ASP A 43 -18.49 6.38 -14.46
C ASP A 43 -17.91 6.21 -15.88
N ASP A 44 -16.73 6.78 -16.16
CA ASP A 44 -16.01 6.61 -17.43
C ASP A 44 -15.66 5.15 -17.73
N ALA A 45 -15.10 4.44 -16.74
CA ALA A 45 -14.77 3.03 -16.87
C ALA A 45 -16.04 2.19 -17.09
N ALA A 46 -17.11 2.43 -16.34
CA ALA A 46 -18.37 1.71 -16.46
C ALA A 46 -19.03 1.93 -17.84
N GLN A 47 -18.98 3.16 -18.36
CA GLN A 47 -19.47 3.48 -19.71
C GLN A 47 -18.65 2.78 -20.79
N LEU A 48 -17.32 2.69 -20.61
CA LEU A 48 -16.44 1.98 -21.54
C LEU A 48 -16.74 0.47 -21.57
N VAL A 49 -16.92 -0.17 -20.42
CA VAL A 49 -17.28 -1.60 -20.33
C VAL A 49 -18.64 -1.85 -20.98
N LYS A 50 -19.64 -1.01 -20.68
CA LYS A 50 -20.98 -1.11 -21.28
C LYS A 50 -20.92 -0.98 -22.81
N ALA A 51 -20.18 -0.01 -23.33
CA ALA A 51 -20.04 0.21 -24.77
C ALA A 51 -19.35 -0.97 -25.48
N ASN A 52 -18.45 -1.66 -24.78
CA ASN A 52 -17.75 -2.85 -25.26
C ASN A 52 -18.41 -4.18 -24.84
N SER A 53 -19.69 -4.14 -24.43
CA SER A 53 -20.48 -5.35 -24.20
C SER A 53 -21.36 -5.66 -25.40
N ILE A 54 -21.38 -6.92 -25.84
CA ILE A 54 -22.15 -7.35 -27.03
C ILE A 54 -23.64 -7.13 -26.79
N GLN A 55 -24.16 -7.56 -25.64
CA GLN A 55 -25.56 -7.42 -25.26
C GLN A 55 -25.80 -6.16 -24.42
N GLY A 56 -24.87 -5.83 -23.52
CA GLY A 56 -25.03 -4.72 -22.59
C GLY A 56 -24.97 -3.32 -23.21
N ASN A 57 -24.43 -3.17 -24.42
CA ASN A 57 -24.46 -1.89 -25.13
C ASN A 57 -25.90 -1.45 -25.48
N LYS A 58 -26.82 -2.40 -25.71
CA LYS A 58 -28.21 -2.12 -26.12
C LYS A 58 -29.22 -2.09 -24.98
N MET A 59 -28.91 -2.71 -23.84
CA MET A 59 -29.82 -2.74 -22.69
C MET A 59 -29.68 -1.46 -21.86
N ASN A 60 -30.78 -1.02 -21.25
CA ASN A 60 -30.76 0.04 -20.24
C ASN A 60 -30.59 -0.59 -18.85
N ASP A 61 -30.21 0.23 -17.87
CA ASP A 61 -30.19 -0.15 -16.45
C ASP A 61 -29.37 -1.41 -16.16
N ILE A 62 -28.08 -1.35 -16.51
CA ILE A 62 -27.16 -2.47 -16.35
C ILE A 62 -26.29 -2.25 -15.13
N ASP A 63 -26.04 -3.34 -14.40
CA ASP A 63 -25.07 -3.36 -13.33
C ASP A 63 -23.68 -3.69 -13.85
N VAL A 64 -22.71 -2.82 -13.55
CA VAL A 64 -21.29 -3.04 -13.76
C VAL A 64 -20.66 -3.41 -12.42
N VAL A 65 -19.96 -4.54 -12.39
CA VAL A 65 -19.18 -4.99 -11.23
C VAL A 65 -17.75 -4.50 -11.35
N TYR A 66 -17.17 -4.12 -10.22
CA TYR A 66 -15.75 -3.80 -10.13
C TYR A 66 -15.13 -4.27 -8.82
N THR A 67 -13.88 -4.75 -8.88
CA THR A 67 -13.14 -5.26 -7.72
C THR A 67 -11.63 -5.18 -7.97
N MET A 68 -10.82 -5.25 -6.91
CA MET A 68 -9.37 -5.33 -7.05
C MET A 68 -8.96 -6.61 -7.76
N TRP A 69 -7.90 -6.56 -8.57
CA TRP A 69 -7.34 -7.72 -9.25
C TRP A 69 -6.95 -8.85 -8.28
N SER A 70 -6.41 -8.47 -7.12
CA SER A 70 -6.07 -9.37 -6.03
C SER A 70 -7.26 -10.25 -5.57
N ASN A 71 -8.48 -9.78 -5.75
CA ASN A 71 -9.71 -10.47 -5.34
C ASN A 71 -10.30 -11.38 -6.43
N LEU A 72 -9.76 -11.38 -7.66
CA LEU A 72 -10.28 -12.24 -8.73
C LEU A 72 -9.94 -13.72 -8.53
N LYS A 73 -8.89 -14.05 -7.76
CA LYS A 73 -8.55 -15.44 -7.45
C LYS A 73 -9.50 -15.96 -6.39
N LYS A 74 -10.45 -16.82 -6.78
CA LYS A 74 -11.27 -17.60 -5.84
C LYS A 74 -10.37 -18.41 -4.90
N THR A 75 -10.22 -17.97 -3.67
CA THR A 75 -9.77 -18.80 -2.55
C THR A 75 -10.98 -19.14 -1.68
N ASP A 76 -11.03 -20.36 -1.14
CA ASP A 76 -12.19 -20.89 -0.37
C ASP A 76 -12.53 -20.08 0.90
N GLY A 77 -11.70 -19.11 1.28
CA GLY A 77 -11.92 -18.22 2.43
C GLY A 77 -12.34 -16.78 2.08
N MET A 78 -12.64 -16.46 0.83
CA MET A 78 -13.01 -15.09 0.45
C MET A 78 -14.44 -14.73 0.87
N GLU A 79 -14.57 -13.70 1.71
CA GLU A 79 -15.87 -13.06 1.99
C GLU A 79 -16.46 -12.47 0.70
N ALA A 80 -17.70 -12.85 0.39
CA ALA A 80 -18.42 -12.48 -0.83
C ALA A 80 -18.73 -10.97 -1.01
N GLY A 81 -18.21 -10.10 -0.14
CA GLY A 81 -18.57 -8.68 -0.04
C GLY A 81 -17.64 -7.70 -0.75
N GLN A 82 -16.49 -8.13 -1.27
CA GLN A 82 -15.47 -7.20 -1.82
C GLN A 82 -15.64 -6.88 -3.31
N VAL A 83 -16.83 -7.12 -3.86
CA VAL A 83 -17.21 -6.75 -5.23
C VAL A 83 -18.21 -5.61 -5.16
N TYR A 84 -17.81 -4.46 -5.70
CA TYR A 84 -18.66 -3.29 -5.79
C TYR A 84 -19.51 -3.33 -7.05
N LYS A 85 -20.70 -2.74 -6.97
CA LYS A 85 -21.65 -2.67 -8.09
C LYS A 85 -22.03 -1.22 -8.38
N MET A 86 -22.09 -0.87 -9.65
CA MET A 86 -22.53 0.43 -10.13
C MET A 86 -23.59 0.25 -11.21
N ARG A 87 -24.71 0.96 -11.08
CA ARG A 87 -25.80 0.91 -12.06
C ARG A 87 -25.61 2.00 -13.11
N VAL A 88 -25.58 1.58 -14.38
CA VAL A 88 -25.47 2.46 -15.55
C VAL A 88 -26.77 2.44 -16.33
N ALA A 89 -27.56 3.52 -16.20
CA ALA A 89 -28.87 3.64 -16.82
C ALA A 89 -28.81 3.61 -18.35
N LYS A 90 -28.01 4.51 -18.94
CA LYS A 90 -27.87 4.64 -20.40
C LYS A 90 -26.42 4.81 -20.79
N ARG A 91 -26.12 4.41 -22.03
CA ARG A 91 -24.82 4.69 -22.65
C ARG A 91 -24.71 6.17 -22.94
N ILE A 92 -23.57 6.76 -22.57
CA ILE A 92 -23.22 8.15 -22.92
C ILE A 92 -22.12 8.11 -23.98
N ASN A 93 -22.48 8.49 -25.22
CA ASN A 93 -21.54 8.42 -26.34
C ASN A 93 -20.40 9.42 -26.24
N GLU A 94 -20.63 10.58 -25.60
CA GLU A 94 -19.61 11.62 -25.43
C GLU A 94 -18.40 11.13 -24.64
N ILE A 95 -18.65 10.39 -23.55
CA ILE A 95 -17.61 9.80 -22.69
C ILE A 95 -16.79 8.78 -23.49
N VAL A 96 -17.46 7.85 -24.17
CA VAL A 96 -16.80 6.81 -24.97
C VAL A 96 -15.97 7.43 -26.10
N ASN A 97 -16.49 8.45 -26.77
CA ASN A 97 -15.78 9.15 -27.84
C ASN A 97 -14.57 9.94 -27.31
N ARG A 98 -14.67 10.56 -26.13
CA ARG A 98 -13.55 11.21 -25.45
C ARG A 98 -12.44 10.20 -25.15
N LEU A 99 -12.78 9.04 -24.57
CA LEU A 99 -11.82 8.00 -24.22
C LEU A 99 -11.16 7.38 -25.47
N ASN A 100 -11.92 7.17 -26.54
CA ASN A 100 -11.38 6.65 -27.79
C ASN A 100 -10.40 7.61 -28.48
N LYS A 101 -10.56 8.93 -28.33
CA LYS A 101 -9.60 9.92 -28.84
C LYS A 101 -8.25 9.85 -28.14
N THR A 102 -8.24 9.50 -26.87
CA THR A 102 -7.01 9.37 -26.06
C THR A 102 -6.41 7.96 -26.12
N LYS A 103 -7.09 7.01 -26.77
CA LYS A 103 -6.65 5.62 -26.86
C LYS A 103 -5.32 5.54 -27.60
N ARG A 104 -4.35 4.85 -26.99
CA ARG A 104 -3.12 4.42 -27.64
C ARG A 104 -3.10 2.91 -27.65
N GLU A 105 -2.83 2.34 -28.81
CA GLU A 105 -2.71 0.89 -28.96
C GLU A 105 -1.23 0.51 -28.88
N GLY A 106 -0.93 -0.42 -27.98
CA GLY A 106 0.39 -1.00 -27.83
C GLY A 106 0.26 -2.46 -27.42
N GLN A 107 1.28 -3.25 -27.70
CA GLN A 107 1.42 -4.62 -27.23
C GLN A 107 2.59 -4.68 -26.24
N PRO A 108 2.39 -4.21 -24.99
CA PRO A 108 3.43 -4.34 -23.96
C PRO A 108 3.60 -5.82 -23.58
N ASP A 109 4.84 -6.20 -23.28
CA ASP A 109 5.12 -7.49 -22.66
C ASP A 109 4.75 -7.41 -21.17
N LEU A 110 3.53 -7.86 -20.88
CA LEU A 110 2.93 -7.81 -19.54
C LEU A 110 3.76 -8.58 -18.49
N GLN A 111 4.48 -9.63 -18.92
CA GLN A 111 5.30 -10.42 -18.02
C GLN A 111 6.54 -9.63 -17.61
N ALA A 112 7.24 -9.04 -18.58
CA ALA A 112 8.41 -8.22 -18.31
C ALA A 112 8.10 -7.00 -17.42
N GLU A 113 6.98 -6.33 -17.67
CA GLU A 113 6.53 -5.20 -16.84
C GLU A 113 6.24 -5.63 -15.41
N ARG A 114 5.61 -6.80 -15.22
CA ARG A 114 5.31 -7.33 -13.89
C ARG A 114 6.59 -7.69 -13.12
N GLU A 115 7.53 -8.34 -13.78
CA GLU A 115 8.81 -8.71 -13.16
C GLU A 115 9.64 -7.47 -12.77
N GLU A 116 9.63 -6.41 -13.59
CA GLU A 116 10.26 -5.14 -13.25
C GLU A 116 9.58 -4.45 -12.06
N HIS A 117 8.24 -4.45 -12.02
CA HIS A 117 7.49 -3.91 -10.89
C HIS A 117 7.84 -4.64 -9.60
N ASP A 118 7.75 -5.98 -9.60
CA ASP A 118 8.03 -6.82 -8.43
C ASP A 118 9.51 -6.72 -8.00
N ARG A 119 10.44 -6.44 -8.93
CA ARG A 119 11.85 -6.15 -8.60
C ARG A 119 11.97 -4.81 -7.87
N LYS A 120 11.36 -3.74 -8.39
CA LYS A 120 11.37 -2.41 -7.76
C LYS A 120 10.73 -2.44 -6.38
N GLU A 121 9.60 -3.13 -6.23
CA GLU A 121 8.91 -3.26 -4.96
C GLU A 121 9.76 -3.99 -3.91
N ARG A 122 10.45 -5.08 -4.31
CA ARG A 122 11.40 -5.78 -3.43
C ARG A 122 12.59 -4.90 -3.03
N GLU A 123 13.11 -4.09 -3.94
CA GLU A 123 14.21 -3.17 -3.64
C GLU A 123 13.78 -2.07 -2.66
N ILE A 124 12.61 -1.48 -2.87
CA ILE A 124 12.01 -0.48 -1.98
C ILE A 124 11.78 -1.08 -0.59
N ASN A 125 11.14 -2.25 -0.51
CA ASN A 125 10.86 -2.90 0.76
C ASN A 125 12.16 -3.27 1.50
N LYS A 126 13.18 -3.78 0.79
CA LYS A 126 14.49 -4.07 1.37
C LYS A 126 15.18 -2.81 1.92
N ARG A 127 15.05 -1.67 1.24
CA ARG A 127 15.56 -0.39 1.73
C ARG A 127 14.81 0.07 2.99
N LEU A 128 13.48 0.02 2.97
CA LEU A 128 12.62 0.37 4.10
C LEU A 128 12.93 -0.47 5.35
N MET A 129 13.08 -1.80 5.18
CA MET A 129 13.43 -2.70 6.26
C MET A 129 14.84 -2.43 6.83
N ARG A 130 15.80 -2.03 5.99
CA ARG A 130 17.14 -1.63 6.46
C ARG A 130 17.07 -0.34 7.27
N GLU A 131 16.37 0.67 6.77
CA GLU A 131 16.21 1.94 7.47
C GLU A 131 15.46 1.77 8.80
N GLN A 132 14.43 0.92 8.86
CA GLN A 132 13.74 0.60 10.11
C GLN A 132 14.68 -0.07 11.11
N LYS A 133 15.44 -1.09 10.67
CA LYS A 133 16.41 -1.79 11.52
C LYS A 133 17.53 -0.88 12.03
N GLU A 134 17.96 0.09 11.21
CA GLU A 134 18.95 1.09 11.63
C GLU A 134 18.38 2.05 12.67
N ARG A 135 17.15 2.54 12.48
CA ARG A 135 16.45 3.37 13.48
C ARG A 135 16.26 2.64 14.81
N GLU A 136 15.80 1.39 14.78
CA GLU A 136 15.61 0.57 15.98
C GLU A 136 16.93 0.37 16.75
N LYS A 137 18.04 0.10 16.05
CA LYS A 137 19.37 -0.04 16.66
C LYS A 137 19.86 1.26 17.27
N GLU A 138 19.62 2.40 16.63
CA GLU A 138 20.01 3.71 17.15
C GLU A 138 19.20 4.06 18.40
N GLU A 139 17.89 3.77 18.41
CA GLU A 139 17.04 3.95 19.59
C GLU A 139 17.45 3.03 20.74
N GLU A 140 17.79 1.77 20.48
CA GLU A 140 18.29 0.84 21.48
C GLU A 140 19.62 1.32 22.07
N ARG A 141 20.55 1.80 21.23
CA ARG A 141 21.83 2.35 21.67
C ARG A 141 21.63 3.60 22.53
N ARG A 142 20.77 4.53 22.11
CA ARG A 142 20.45 5.76 22.88
C ARG A 142 19.80 5.42 24.22
N LYS A 143 18.87 4.45 24.24
CA LYS A 143 18.24 3.99 25.49
C LYS A 143 19.24 3.33 26.43
N LYS A 144 20.22 2.59 25.90
CA LYS A 144 21.30 1.98 26.69
C LYS A 144 22.24 3.04 27.26
N GLU A 145 22.65 4.03 26.47
CA GLU A 145 23.47 5.15 26.93
C GLU A 145 22.75 5.98 28.00
N GLU A 146 21.45 6.25 27.83
CA GLU A 146 20.64 6.94 28.84
C GLU A 146 20.49 6.10 30.11
N ALA A 147 20.25 4.79 29.98
CA ALA A 147 20.19 3.89 31.12
C ALA A 147 21.55 3.83 31.85
N GLU A 148 22.66 3.86 31.13
CA GLU A 148 24.02 3.90 31.67
C GLU A 148 24.34 5.23 32.36
N LEU A 149 23.89 6.37 31.82
CA LEU A 149 24.00 7.68 32.48
C LEU A 149 23.12 7.78 33.73
N ARG A 150 21.91 7.18 33.69
CA ARG A 150 20.98 7.13 34.82
C ARG A 150 21.43 6.15 35.90
N SER A 151 22.03 5.04 35.52
CA SER A 151 22.66 4.12 36.47
C SER A 151 23.99 4.71 36.90
N TYR A 152 24.12 5.14 38.16
CA TYR A 152 25.38 5.63 38.75
C TYR A 152 26.50 4.56 38.81
N THR A 153 26.47 3.52 37.99
CA THR A 153 27.43 2.40 37.95
C THR A 153 28.85 2.84 37.64
N THR A 154 29.07 3.86 36.80
CA THR A 154 30.41 4.40 36.53
C THR A 154 30.96 5.22 37.71
N LEU A 155 30.07 5.75 38.56
CA LEU A 155 30.40 6.46 39.81
C LEU A 155 30.61 5.49 40.99
N MET A 156 29.97 4.32 40.96
CA MET A 156 30.10 3.22 41.95
C MET A 156 31.31 2.30 41.67
N LYS A 157 32.44 2.83 41.21
CA LYS A 157 33.69 2.06 41.10
C LYS A 157 34.40 2.04 42.45
N ALA A 158 34.83 0.87 42.92
CA ALA A 158 35.53 0.70 44.20
C ALA A 158 36.80 1.56 44.32
N GLU A 159 37.45 1.88 43.20
CA GLU A 159 38.63 2.75 43.14
C GLU A 159 38.33 4.22 43.49
N ASN A 160 37.08 4.68 43.31
CA ASN A 160 36.64 6.04 43.62
C ASN A 160 35.86 6.12 44.95
N MET A 161 35.71 5.01 45.66
CA MET A 161 35.02 4.96 46.95
C MET A 161 36.04 5.09 48.09
N SER A 162 36.11 6.26 48.72
CA SER A 162 36.88 6.46 49.95
C SER A 162 36.06 6.04 51.17
N SER A 163 36.64 5.16 51.99
CA SER A 163 36.04 4.74 53.26
C SER A 163 36.27 5.83 54.32
N ASN A 164 35.20 6.35 54.87
CA ASN A 164 35.16 7.25 56.03
C ASN A 164 35.62 6.59 57.36
N LYS A 165 36.13 5.35 57.30
CA LYS A 165 36.73 4.66 58.45
C LYS A 165 38.23 4.96 58.64
N CYS A 166 38.85 5.70 57.72
CA CYS A 166 40.27 6.10 57.78
C CYS A 166 40.48 7.62 57.60
N THR A 167 39.47 8.45 57.88
CA THR A 167 39.73 9.88 58.18
C THR A 167 40.12 9.95 59.65
N ASP A 168 41.42 9.85 59.91
CA ASP A 168 41.99 10.25 61.19
C ASP A 168 41.59 11.71 61.44
N GLY A 169 41.00 11.95 62.60
CA GLY A 169 40.23 13.14 62.90
C GLY A 169 41.01 14.43 62.66
N ASN A 170 40.45 15.30 61.82
CA ASN A 170 40.61 16.74 62.01
C ASN A 170 39.31 17.46 61.61
N ASP A 171 38.22 17.07 62.28
CA ASP A 171 37.09 17.97 62.55
C ASP A 171 37.53 18.89 63.71
N SER A 172 38.49 19.78 63.42
CA SER A 172 38.76 20.92 64.30
C SER A 172 37.76 22.00 63.94
N ASP A 173 36.67 22.00 64.69
CA ASP A 173 35.74 23.10 64.91
C ASP A 173 36.52 24.42 65.11
N ASP A 174 36.54 25.28 64.09
CA ASP A 174 36.93 26.69 64.21
C ASP A 174 35.68 27.55 63.96
N PHE A 175 34.83 27.58 64.99
CA PHE A 175 33.77 28.56 65.16
C PHE A 175 34.34 29.73 65.98
N MET A 176 34.77 30.79 65.27
CA MET A 176 34.86 32.18 65.77
C MET A 176 34.22 33.13 64.77
#